data_AF-A0A1Y5SDU5-F1
#
_entry.id   AF-A0A1Y5SDU5-F1
#
_cell.length_a   1.000
_cell.length_b   1.000
_cell.length_c   1.000
_cell.angle_alpha   90.00
_cell.angle_beta   90.00
_cell.angle_gamma   90.00
#
_symmetry.space_group_name_H-M   'P 1'
#
loop_
_entity.id
_entity.type
_entity.pdbx_description
1 polymer ?
#
loop_
_entity_poly.entity_id
_entity_poly.type
_entity_poly.pdbx_seq_one_letter_code
_entity_poly.pdbx_strand_id
1 'polypeptide(L)'
;MNALVPRKSSTPARDRRRQVLRMTLAFQIWQFATPRGWDVDLEELCTHTRRSPQAVARILHLKGWRARIRPSKSEAHGHAFHDAPTKRKADVSERLLSGLPEDLTTLIV
;
A
#
# COMPACT_ATOMS: atom_id res chain seq x y z
N MET A 1 -25.24 -22.08 -16.00
CA MET A 1 -25.57 -20.70 -15.59
C MET A 1 -24.83 -20.40 -14.29
N ASN A 2 -23.66 -19.74 -14.35
CA ASN A 2 -22.89 -19.41 -13.15
C ASN A 2 -23.40 -18.09 -12.58
N ALA A 3 -24.00 -18.16 -11.39
CA ALA A 3 -24.50 -16.99 -10.68
C ALA A 3 -23.31 -16.09 -10.25
N LEU A 4 -23.32 -14.86 -10.75
CA LEU A 4 -22.42 -13.80 -10.32
C LEU A 4 -22.72 -13.48 -8.85
N VAL A 5 -21.88 -13.94 -7.93
CA VAL A 5 -22.00 -13.58 -6.51
C VAL A 5 -21.71 -12.08 -6.37
N PRO A 6 -22.68 -11.24 -5.96
CA PRO A 6 -22.41 -9.82 -5.78
C PRO A 6 -21.42 -9.64 -4.64
N ARG A 7 -20.24 -9.08 -4.94
CA ARG A 7 -19.24 -8.72 -3.93
C ARG A 7 -19.88 -7.71 -2.97
N LYS A 8 -19.96 -8.06 -1.68
CA LYS A 8 -20.54 -7.25 -0.60
C LYS A 8 -20.13 -5.78 -0.75
N SER A 9 -21.11 -4.92 -0.99
CA SER A 9 -20.97 -3.47 -0.99
C SER A 9 -20.49 -3.00 0.39
N SER A 10 -19.26 -2.48 0.45
CA SER A 10 -18.73 -1.85 1.66
C SER A 10 -19.57 -0.62 1.96
N THR A 11 -20.34 -0.64 3.05
CA THR A 11 -21.10 0.53 3.52
C THR A 11 -20.18 1.73 3.72
N PRO A 12 -20.45 2.89 3.11
CA PRO A 12 -19.55 4.06 3.10
C PRO A 12 -19.23 4.60 4.50
N ALA A 13 -20.12 4.39 5.47
CA ALA A 13 -19.91 4.79 6.86
C ALA A 13 -18.74 4.04 7.53
N ARG A 14 -18.52 2.77 7.17
CA ARG A 14 -17.44 1.93 7.73
C ARG A 14 -16.07 2.38 7.21
N ASP A 15 -16.02 2.84 5.97
CA ASP A 15 -14.79 3.32 5.34
C ASP A 15 -14.35 4.68 5.89
N ARG A 16 -15.28 5.60 6.13
CA ARG A 16 -14.96 6.89 6.78
C ARG A 16 -14.34 6.72 8.16
N ARG A 17 -14.89 5.85 9.01
CA ARG A 17 -14.31 5.60 10.36
C ARG A 17 -12.89 5.05 10.27
N ARG A 18 -12.63 4.11 9.35
CA ARG A 18 -11.28 3.58 9.12
C ARG A 18 -10.33 4.66 8.61
N GLN A 19 -10.80 5.53 7.74
CA GLN A 19 -10.01 6.62 7.19
C GLN A 19 -9.61 7.62 8.29
N VAL A 20 -10.56 8.05 9.12
CA VAL A 20 -10.29 8.96 10.25
C VAL A 20 -9.25 8.37 11.19
N LEU A 21 -9.41 7.10 11.59
CA LEU A 21 -8.44 6.42 12.48
C LEU A 21 -7.02 6.39 11.91
N ARG A 22 -6.88 6.16 10.60
CA ARG A 22 -5.57 6.18 9.93
C ARG A 22 -4.97 7.58 9.89
N MET A 23 -5.79 8.61 9.69
CA MET A 23 -5.33 10.01 9.70
C MET A 23 -4.90 10.43 11.10
N THR A 24 -5.64 10.04 12.14
CA THR A 24 -5.26 10.28 13.54
C THR A 24 -3.92 9.62 13.87
N LEU A 25 -3.73 8.35 13.50
CA LEU A 25 -2.48 7.64 13.74
C LEU A 25 -1.30 8.28 12.98
N ALA A 26 -1.52 8.67 11.72
CA ALA A 26 -0.51 9.37 10.93
C ALA A 26 -0.12 10.72 11.57
N PHE A 27 -1.09 11.46 12.09
CA PHE A 27 -0.84 12.72 12.78
C PHE A 27 -0.03 12.52 14.06
N GLN A 28 -0.35 11.51 14.87
CA GLN A 28 0.42 11.17 16.07
C GLN A 28 1.88 10.82 15.76
N ILE A 29 2.10 10.01 14.72
CA ILE A 29 3.46 9.67 14.25
C ILE A 29 4.20 10.94 13.82
N TRP A 30 3.56 11.78 13.00
CA TRP A 30 4.17 13.02 12.51
C TRP A 30 4.50 13.99 13.65
N GLN A 31 3.60 14.17 14.62
CA GLN A 31 3.79 15.04 15.77
C GLN A 31 4.98 14.60 16.62
N PHE A 32 5.21 13.29 16.75
CA PHE A 32 6.34 12.75 17.51
C PHE A 32 7.66 12.81 16.75
N ALA A 33 7.66 12.45 15.46
CA ALA A 33 8.87 12.31 14.66
C ALA A 33 9.42 13.66 14.15
N THR A 34 8.55 14.61 13.82
CA THR A 34 8.95 15.92 13.25
C THR A 34 9.90 16.72 14.14
N PRO A 35 9.64 16.95 15.44
CA PRO A 35 10.56 17.70 16.29
C PRO A 35 11.90 16.99 16.53
N ARG A 36 11.97 15.68 16.24
CA ARG A 36 13.19 14.86 16.34
C ARG A 36 13.92 14.71 15.01
N GLY A 37 13.49 15.44 13.97
CA GLY A 37 14.08 15.32 12.63
C GLY A 37 13.92 13.94 12.01
N TRP A 38 12.88 13.18 12.40
CA TRP A 38 12.66 11.78 12.02
C TRP A 38 13.73 10.79 12.54
N ASP A 39 14.59 11.21 13.46
CA ASP A 39 15.57 10.34 14.12
C ASP A 39 14.93 9.46 15.20
N VAL A 40 14.01 8.60 14.76
CA VAL A 40 13.24 7.67 15.58
C VAL A 40 13.18 6.31 14.91
N ASP A 41 13.01 5.25 15.69
CA ASP A 41 12.84 3.90 15.17
C ASP A 41 11.37 3.42 15.20
N LEU A 42 11.10 2.25 14.62
CA LEU A 42 9.74 1.68 14.60
C LEU A 42 9.24 1.32 16.01
N GLU A 43 10.14 0.92 16.91
CA GLU A 43 9.81 0.46 18.27
C GLU A 43 9.39 1.63 19.17
N GLU A 44 10.09 2.75 19.08
CA GLU A 44 9.75 4.03 19.72
C GLU A 44 8.39 4.52 19.25
N LEU A 45 8.12 4.45 17.94
CA LEU A 45 6.81 4.82 17.39
C LEU A 45 5.69 3.90 17.88
N CYS A 46 5.93 2.60 18.01
CA CYS A 46 4.96 1.66 18.56
C CYS A 46 4.68 1.94 20.03
N THR A 47 5.72 2.21 20.81
CA THR A 47 5.64 2.55 22.23
C THR A 47 4.87 3.84 22.43
N HIS A 48 5.16 4.88 21.63
CA HIS A 48 4.48 6.17 21.70
C HIS A 48 3.01 6.08 21.30
N THR A 49 2.71 5.40 20.20
CA THR A 49 1.34 5.31 19.67
C THR A 49 0.48 4.23 20.34
N ARG A 50 1.09 3.33 21.13
CA ARG A 50 0.48 2.12 21.70
C ARG A 50 -0.23 1.26 20.64
N ARG A 51 0.37 1.19 19.44
CA ARG A 51 -0.14 0.40 18.31
C ARG A 51 0.83 -0.70 17.94
N SER A 52 0.30 -1.70 17.24
CA SER A 52 1.12 -2.80 16.74
C SER A 52 2.11 -2.31 15.67
N PRO A 53 3.28 -2.96 15.56
CA PRO A 53 4.27 -2.65 14.52
C PRO A 53 3.69 -2.70 13.11
N GLN A 54 2.78 -3.64 12.84
CA GLN A 54 2.10 -3.75 11.56
C GLN A 54 1.23 -2.53 11.23
N ALA A 55 0.53 -1.98 12.22
CA ALA A 55 -0.31 -0.80 12.02
C ALA A 55 0.52 0.45 11.72
N VAL A 56 1.62 0.64 12.48
CA VAL A 56 2.55 1.75 12.28
C VAL A 56 3.27 1.63 10.93
N ALA A 57 3.82 0.45 10.62
CA ALA A 57 4.48 0.17 9.35
C ALA A 57 3.55 0.42 8.15
N ARG A 58 2.28 0.05 8.25
CA ARG A 58 1.28 0.33 7.22
C ARG A 58 1.09 1.83 7.01
N ILE A 59 1.02 2.63 8.07
CA ILE A 59 0.91 4.09 7.94
C ILE A 59 2.18 4.69 7.34
N LEU A 60 3.35 4.25 7.78
CA LEU A 60 4.64 4.68 7.23
C LEU A 60 4.74 4.38 5.72
N HIS A 61 4.30 3.21 5.29
CA HIS A 61 4.25 2.85 3.87
C HIS A 61 3.23 3.71 3.10
N LEU A 62 2.00 3.82 3.61
CA LEU A 62 0.94 4.63 2.96
C LEU A 62 1.29 6.12 2.85
N LYS A 63 2.12 6.64 3.76
CA LYS A 63 2.55 8.04 3.77
C LYS A 63 3.92 8.27 3.13
N GLY A 64 4.63 7.23 2.72
CA GLY A 64 5.98 7.35 2.17
C GLY A 64 7.02 7.81 3.18
N TRP A 65 6.81 7.52 4.47
CA TRP A 65 7.70 7.93 5.57
C TRP A 65 8.70 6.86 5.99
N ARG A 66 8.63 5.66 5.41
CA ARG A 66 9.50 4.52 5.76
C ARG A 66 11.00 4.86 5.60
N ALA A 67 11.37 5.58 4.55
CA ALA A 67 12.76 5.99 4.32
C ALA A 67 13.26 7.12 5.25
N ARG A 68 12.37 7.69 6.07
CA ARG A 68 12.72 8.80 6.98
C ARG A 68 13.12 8.33 8.37
N ILE A 69 12.66 7.14 8.78
CA ILE A 69 12.92 6.59 10.11
C ILE A 69 14.15 5.69 10.09
N ARG A 70 14.76 5.50 11.27
CA ARG A 70 15.91 4.62 11.42
C ARG A 70 15.48 3.17 11.24
N PRO A 71 16.22 2.35 10.47
CA PRO A 71 15.94 0.91 10.41
C PRO A 71 16.17 0.30 11.79
N SER A 72 15.19 -0.46 12.28
CA SER A 72 15.39 -1.23 13.53
C SER A 72 16.45 -2.31 13.29
N LYS A 73 17.31 -2.56 14.30
CA LYS A 73 18.36 -3.59 14.24
C LYS A 73 17.85 -4.98 13.85
N SER A 74 16.58 -5.28 14.13
CA SER A 74 15.92 -6.54 13.76
C SER A 74 15.58 -6.67 12.27
N GLU A 75 15.50 -5.58 11.49
CA GLU A 75 15.25 -5.64 10.04
C GLU A 75 16.54 -5.90 9.23
N ALA A 76 17.72 -5.76 9.84
CA ALA A 76 18.99 -5.96 9.16
C ALA A 76 19.31 -7.44 8.81
N HIS A 77 18.61 -8.41 9.40
CA HIS A 77 18.98 -9.83 9.33
C HIS A 77 18.02 -10.76 8.58
N GLY A 78 17.05 -10.23 7.84
CA GLY A 78 16.24 -11.09 6.97
C GLY A 78 14.78 -10.73 7.02
N HIS A 79 14.41 -9.80 6.17
CA HIS A 79 13.28 -9.93 5.26
C HIS A 79 13.28 -8.61 4.51
N ALA A 80 13.88 -8.60 3.33
CA ALA A 80 13.53 -7.64 2.31
C ALA A 80 12.01 -7.78 2.09
N PHE A 81 11.22 -7.01 2.83
CA PHE A 81 9.85 -6.70 2.43
C PHE A 81 10.01 -6.06 1.07
N HIS A 82 9.77 -6.86 0.03
CA HIS A 82 9.79 -6.50 -1.38
C HIS A 82 9.33 -5.04 -1.52
N ASP A 83 10.31 -4.15 -1.74
CA ASP A 83 10.08 -2.80 -2.19
C ASP A 83 9.62 -2.95 -3.63
N ALA A 84 8.33 -3.28 -3.81
CA ALA A 84 7.71 -3.17 -5.10
C ALA A 84 7.64 -1.67 -5.38
N PRO A 85 8.37 -1.14 -6.39
CA PRO A 85 8.19 0.24 -6.77
C PRO A 85 6.75 0.36 -7.25
N THR A 86 5.91 1.07 -6.50
CA THR A 86 4.63 1.55 -7.03
C THR A 86 4.96 2.57 -8.12
N LYS A 87 5.31 2.07 -9.32
CA LYS A 87 5.29 2.83 -10.55
C LYS A 87 3.86 3.33 -10.72
N ARG A 88 3.61 4.56 -10.27
CA ARG A 88 2.62 5.42 -10.93
C ARG A 88 3.01 5.48 -12.39
N LYS A 89 2.31 4.73 -13.24
CA LYS A 89 2.07 5.13 -14.61
C LYS A 89 0.57 5.30 -14.76
N ALA A 90 0.16 6.57 -14.75
CA ALA A 90 -0.95 6.98 -15.57
C ALA A 90 -0.50 6.80 -17.03
N ASP A 91 -1.21 5.96 -17.77
CA ASP A 91 -1.28 5.84 -19.24
C ASP A 91 -2.29 4.70 -19.47
N VAL A 92 -3.59 4.95 -19.55
CA VAL A 92 -4.35 5.33 -20.76
C VAL A 92 -3.85 4.62 -22.01
N SER A 93 -4.67 3.64 -22.43
CA SER A 93 -4.83 3.15 -23.81
C SER A 93 -3.68 2.36 -24.42
N GLU A 94 -4.05 1.53 -25.39
CA GLU A 94 -3.14 0.83 -26.30
C GLU A 94 -2.49 -0.46 -25.77
N ARG A 95 -3.29 -1.53 -25.70
CA ARG A 95 -2.94 -2.87 -26.25
C ARG A 95 -4.07 -3.86 -26.00
N LEU A 96 -5.14 -3.67 -26.77
CA LEU A 96 -6.23 -4.62 -26.95
C LEU A 96 -6.16 -5.27 -28.35
N LEU A 97 -4.95 -5.35 -28.92
CA LEU A 97 -4.69 -5.93 -30.24
C LEU A 97 -3.35 -6.67 -30.22
N SER A 98 -3.33 -7.88 -29.65
CA SER A 98 -2.36 -8.93 -30.01
C SER A 98 -2.81 -10.22 -29.35
N GLY A 99 -3.62 -11.00 -30.07
CA GLY A 99 -4.05 -12.29 -29.56
C GLY A 99 -5.36 -12.78 -30.14
N LEU A 100 -5.42 -12.92 -31.47
CA LEU A 100 -6.24 -13.95 -32.12
C LEU A 100 -5.50 -14.42 -33.39
N PRO A 101 -5.60 -15.72 -33.72
CA PRO A 101 -4.59 -16.52 -34.43
C PRO A 101 -4.58 -16.34 -35.96
N GLU A 102 -3.38 -16.49 -36.53
CA GLU A 102 -3.04 -16.34 -37.95
C GLU A 102 -3.36 -17.60 -38.81
N ASP A 103 -4.50 -18.26 -38.60
CA ASP A 103 -4.71 -19.60 -39.20
C ASP A 103 -6.03 -19.81 -39.95
N LEU A 104 -6.48 -18.82 -40.75
CA LEU A 104 -7.43 -19.06 -41.85
C LEU A 104 -7.24 -18.05 -43.01
N THR A 105 -6.01 -17.92 -43.51
CA THR A 105 -5.75 -17.26 -44.81
C THR A 105 -5.62 -18.31 -45.90
N THR A 106 -6.62 -19.19 -46.03
CA THR A 106 -6.79 -20.04 -47.21
C THR A 106 -8.27 -20.33 -47.37
N LEU A 107 -8.77 -20.03 -48.58
CA LEU A 107 -10.02 -20.49 -49.17
C LEU A 107 -11.25 -19.58 -49.01
N ILE A 108 -11.29 -18.45 -49.74
CA ILE A 108 -12.46 -18.14 -50.59
C ILE A 108 -11.94 -17.54 -51.90
N VAL A 109 -12.13 -18.31 -52.97
CA VAL A 109 -12.15 -17.89 -54.39
C VAL A 109 -13.47 -17.18 -54.66
#